data_AF-A0A935Y3V0-F1
#
_entry.id   AF-A0A935Y3V0-F1
#
_cell.length_a   1.000
_cell.length_b   1.000
_cell.length_c   1.000
_cell.angle_alpha   90.00
_cell.angle_beta   90.00
_cell.angle_gamma   90.00
#
_symmetry.space_group_name_H-M   'P 1'
#
loop_
_entity.id
_entity.type
_entity.pdbx_description
1 polymer ?
#
loop_
_entity_poly.entity_id
_entity_poly.type
_entity_poly.pdbx_seq_one_letter_code
_entity_poly.pdbx_strand_id
1 'polypeptide(L)'
;MKTNDLVCQRYCVPNTLHNYPGPSAGAVPPNLPAANIACNYYNSLYNPAHPDNKYELVWGFDGYVTGGCNVSVTVTPNDDNVKCGQGVLTRTFTVRTSTGVTLSRQQTIWIVDCDPFYVNPADYCDPNDDIEWPTCISASLPGRVELDGCGADLSPDNPRLGRPKVMNNADDNCALIAIEYDDEVFTIEPDACLKVIRTWTVIDWCQYDPSRNILTGRWEYQQVIKVRDNDDPVVDCSMSDCEPATKDPLTGIC
;
A
#
# COMPACT_ATOMS: atom_id res chain seq x y z
N MET A 1 -13.59 33.86 3.00
CA MET A 1 -14.30 32.56 2.98
C MET A 1 -13.89 31.78 4.24
N LYS A 2 -14.65 30.78 4.68
CA LYS A 2 -14.18 29.76 5.63
C LYS A 2 -14.03 28.45 4.88
N THR A 3 -13.12 27.58 5.30
CA THR A 3 -13.00 26.22 4.78
C THR A 3 -13.67 25.25 5.74
N ASN A 4 -14.36 24.24 5.19
CA ASN A 4 -14.79 23.08 5.96
C ASN A 4 -13.77 21.98 5.66
N ASP A 5 -12.95 21.65 6.66
CA ASP A 5 -11.85 20.72 6.49
C ASP A 5 -12.07 19.50 7.38
N LEU A 6 -11.61 18.34 6.92
CA LEU A 6 -11.59 17.13 7.73
C LEU A 6 -10.30 17.09 8.57
N VAL A 7 -10.47 16.82 9.86
CA VAL A 7 -9.36 16.60 10.79
C VAL A 7 -9.44 15.20 11.39
N CYS A 8 -8.26 14.64 11.63
CA CYS A 8 -8.06 13.25 12.03
C CYS A 8 -6.81 13.15 12.91
N GLN A 9 -6.53 11.94 13.40
CA GLN A 9 -5.36 11.69 14.24
C GLN A 9 -4.03 12.09 13.59
N ARG A 10 -3.93 12.03 12.26
CA ARG A 10 -2.69 12.31 11.53
C ARG A 10 -2.24 13.77 11.67
N TYR A 11 -3.13 14.71 12.00
CA TYR A 11 -2.75 16.07 12.38
C TYR A 11 -1.99 16.16 13.72
N CYS A 12 -2.02 15.11 14.55
CA CYS A 12 -1.27 15.04 15.79
C CYS A 12 0.15 14.47 15.62
N VAL A 13 0.48 13.93 14.45
CA VAL A 13 1.74 13.23 14.20
C VAL A 13 2.52 13.97 13.11
N PRO A 14 3.80 14.29 13.31
CA PRO A 14 4.61 14.88 12.24
C PRO A 14 4.77 13.89 11.08
N ASN A 15 4.64 14.39 9.84
CA ASN A 15 4.98 13.63 8.64
C ASN A 15 6.22 14.24 8.02
N THR A 16 7.34 13.56 8.22
CA THR A 16 8.65 14.04 7.80
C THR A 16 8.96 13.78 6.32
N LEU A 17 8.19 12.93 5.63
CA LEU A 17 8.28 12.74 4.19
C LEU A 17 7.68 13.93 3.44
N HIS A 18 6.52 14.40 3.92
CA HIS A 18 5.78 15.54 3.33
C HIS A 18 5.98 16.86 4.10
N ASN A 19 7.01 16.92 4.95
CA ASN A 19 7.41 18.09 5.76
C ASN A 19 6.33 18.67 6.67
N TYR A 20 5.28 17.91 6.99
CA TYR A 20 4.29 18.31 7.97
C TYR A 20 4.88 18.28 9.39
N PRO A 21 4.95 19.44 10.10
CA PRO A 21 5.67 19.53 11.37
C PRO A 21 4.92 18.94 12.55
N GLY A 22 3.63 18.65 12.42
CA GLY A 22 2.77 18.30 13.56
C GLY A 22 2.58 19.45 14.56
N PRO A 23 1.94 19.17 15.70
CA PRO A 23 1.70 20.18 16.74
C PRO A 23 2.99 20.58 17.46
N SER A 24 3.18 21.89 17.69
CA SER A 24 4.35 22.41 18.42
C SER A 24 4.15 22.26 19.93
N ALA A 25 5.16 21.71 20.61
CA ALA A 25 5.21 21.70 22.07
C ALA A 25 5.34 23.14 22.61
N GLY A 26 4.48 23.53 23.56
CA GLY A 26 4.51 24.85 24.20
C GLY A 26 3.72 25.96 23.49
N ALA A 27 3.05 25.67 22.38
CA ALA A 27 2.10 26.63 21.80
C ALA A 27 0.88 26.80 22.71
N VAL A 28 0.55 28.05 23.04
CA VAL A 28 -0.59 28.40 23.90
C VAL A 28 -1.51 29.42 23.21
N PRO A 29 -2.81 29.41 23.50
CA PRO A 29 -3.73 30.43 23.00
C PRO A 29 -3.26 31.85 23.36
N PRO A 30 -3.49 32.85 22.48
CA PRO A 30 -4.24 32.77 21.22
C PRO A 30 -3.39 32.31 20.01
N ASN A 31 -2.07 32.15 20.16
CA ASN A 31 -1.14 31.92 19.06
C ASN A 31 -0.87 30.43 18.82
N LEU A 32 -1.93 29.65 18.61
CA LEU A 32 -1.80 28.23 18.28
C LEU A 32 -1.52 28.04 16.78
N PRO A 33 -0.48 27.27 16.42
CA PRO A 33 -0.29 26.81 15.04
C PRO A 33 -1.48 25.99 14.55
N ALA A 34 -1.67 25.95 13.23
CA ALA A 34 -2.75 25.22 12.60
C ALA A 34 -2.80 23.74 13.02
N ALA A 35 -1.63 23.09 13.09
CA ALA A 35 -1.51 21.70 13.56
C ALA A 35 -2.01 21.50 14.99
N ASN A 36 -1.68 22.41 15.93
CA ASN A 36 -2.18 22.34 17.30
C ASN A 36 -3.70 22.48 17.36
N ILE A 37 -4.28 23.38 16.56
CA ILE A 37 -5.74 23.57 16.51
C ILE A 37 -6.42 22.29 16.02
N ALA A 38 -5.97 21.74 14.89
CA ALA A 38 -6.54 20.52 14.31
C ALA A 38 -6.39 19.31 15.25
N CYS A 39 -5.19 19.10 15.81
CA CYS A 39 -4.93 17.99 16.73
C CYS A 39 -5.76 18.12 18.02
N ASN A 40 -5.82 19.31 18.63
CA ASN A 40 -6.64 19.53 19.83
C ASN A 40 -8.12 19.30 19.56
N TYR A 41 -8.62 19.71 18.39
CA TYR A 41 -10.00 19.47 18.00
C TYR A 41 -10.31 17.98 17.84
N TYR A 42 -9.47 17.23 17.09
CA TYR A 42 -9.60 15.78 16.99
C TYR A 42 -9.60 15.11 18.38
N ASN A 43 -8.63 15.45 19.23
CA ASN A 43 -8.52 14.88 20.58
C ASN A 43 -9.74 15.20 21.46
N SER A 44 -10.41 16.34 21.26
CA SER A 44 -11.61 16.69 22.02
C SER A 44 -12.83 15.83 21.67
N LEU A 45 -12.81 15.19 20.50
CA LEU A 45 -13.87 14.31 20.00
C LEU A 45 -13.44 12.84 19.92
N TYR A 46 -12.21 12.53 20.36
CA TYR A 46 -11.60 11.21 20.23
C TYR A 46 -12.47 10.12 20.89
N ASN A 47 -12.67 9.03 20.15
CA ASN A 47 -13.36 7.85 20.64
C ASN A 47 -12.42 6.64 20.58
N PRO A 48 -12.07 6.01 21.71
CA PRO A 48 -11.17 4.85 21.70
C PRO A 48 -11.75 3.62 20.97
N ALA A 49 -13.07 3.55 20.77
CA ALA A 49 -13.70 2.50 19.96
C ALA A 49 -13.62 2.76 18.45
N HIS A 50 -13.37 4.01 18.05
CA HIS A 50 -13.28 4.45 16.65
C HIS A 50 -12.15 5.47 16.50
N PRO A 51 -10.89 5.05 16.67
CA PRO A 51 -9.73 5.95 16.63
C PRO A 51 -9.50 6.56 15.23
N ASP A 52 -10.01 5.92 14.19
CA ASP A 52 -9.95 6.30 12.78
C ASP A 52 -10.97 7.38 12.38
N ASN A 53 -11.87 7.79 13.29
CA ASN A 53 -12.87 8.81 12.99
C ASN A 53 -12.26 10.12 12.51
N LYS A 54 -12.91 10.69 11.48
CA LYS A 54 -12.61 12.00 10.89
C LYS A 54 -13.70 12.98 11.32
N TYR A 55 -13.33 14.22 11.64
CA TYR A 55 -14.26 15.24 12.12
C TYR A 55 -14.20 16.50 11.25
N GLU A 56 -15.34 17.11 10.98
CA GLU A 56 -15.41 18.37 10.25
C GLU A 56 -15.07 19.56 11.15
N LEU A 57 -14.09 20.35 10.74
CA LEU A 57 -13.67 21.59 11.39
C LEU A 57 -13.82 22.77 10.42
N VAL A 58 -14.67 23.72 10.80
CA VAL A 58 -14.84 24.97 10.04
C VAL A 58 -13.85 26.02 10.55
N TRP A 59 -12.84 26.34 9.74
CA TRP A 59 -11.76 27.26 10.11
C TRP A 59 -11.15 27.96 8.88
N GLY A 60 -9.90 28.44 8.98
CA GLY A 60 -9.14 28.91 7.81
C GLY A 60 -9.69 30.16 7.11
N PHE A 61 -10.11 31.19 7.86
CA PHE A 61 -10.61 32.43 7.24
C PHE A 61 -9.58 33.08 6.32
N ASP A 62 -9.97 33.48 5.10
CA ASP A 62 -9.10 34.21 4.14
C ASP A 62 -8.67 35.61 4.62
N GLY A 63 -9.17 36.05 5.78
CA GLY A 63 -8.93 37.37 6.33
C GLY A 63 -9.83 38.45 5.72
N TYR A 64 -9.48 39.70 6.01
CA TYR A 64 -10.14 40.89 5.48
C TYR A 64 -9.09 41.94 5.14
N VAL A 65 -9.41 42.81 4.17
CA VAL A 65 -8.59 43.99 3.85
C VAL A 65 -9.30 45.21 4.39
N THR A 66 -8.63 45.97 5.26
CA THR A 66 -9.10 47.25 5.78
C THR A 66 -8.20 48.39 5.33
N GLY A 67 -8.81 49.52 5.00
CA GLY A 67 -8.12 50.70 4.48
C GLY A 67 -7.94 50.67 2.96
N GLY A 68 -8.17 51.82 2.33
CA GLY A 68 -8.06 52.01 0.87
C GLY A 68 -9.42 52.00 0.15
N CYS A 69 -9.55 52.86 -0.88
CA CYS A 69 -10.68 52.86 -1.81
C CYS A 69 -10.30 52.11 -3.09
N ASN A 70 -11.25 51.37 -3.68
CA ASN A 70 -11.07 50.60 -4.93
C ASN A 70 -9.88 49.65 -4.86
N VAL A 71 -9.96 48.70 -3.92
CA VAL A 71 -8.95 47.67 -3.71
C VAL A 71 -9.26 46.45 -4.57
N SER A 72 -8.24 45.88 -5.21
CA SER A 72 -8.31 44.58 -5.87
C SER A 72 -7.42 43.57 -5.15
N VAL A 73 -7.92 42.35 -4.96
CA VAL A 73 -7.19 41.26 -4.31
C VAL A 73 -7.00 40.14 -5.32
N THR A 74 -5.77 39.68 -5.46
CA THR A 74 -5.40 38.50 -6.26
C THR A 74 -4.81 37.46 -5.32
N VAL A 75 -5.24 36.21 -5.47
CA VAL A 75 -4.71 35.08 -4.70
C VAL A 75 -3.93 34.17 -5.64
N THR A 76 -2.67 33.93 -5.33
CA THR A 76 -1.79 33.05 -6.12
C THR A 76 -1.41 31.84 -5.27
N PRO A 77 -1.87 30.62 -5.61
CA PRO A 77 -1.43 29.40 -4.95
C PRO A 77 -0.02 29.00 -5.41
N ASN A 78 0.75 28.39 -4.50
CA ASN A 78 1.97 27.63 -4.77
C ASN A 78 1.82 26.27 -4.08
N ASP A 79 1.80 25.23 -4.90
CA ASP A 79 1.67 23.82 -4.56
C ASP A 79 2.93 23.01 -4.93
N ASP A 80 4.09 23.67 -5.11
CA ASP A 80 5.34 23.01 -5.48
C ASP A 80 5.73 21.90 -4.50
N ASN A 81 5.36 22.08 -3.23
CA ASN A 81 5.59 21.15 -2.13
C ASN A 81 4.38 20.26 -1.80
N VAL A 82 3.38 20.22 -2.68
CA VAL A 82 2.31 19.22 -2.64
C VAL A 82 2.74 18.05 -3.52
N LYS A 83 2.87 16.88 -2.91
CA LYS A 83 3.24 15.61 -3.55
C LYS A 83 2.35 14.54 -2.98
N CYS A 84 1.87 13.60 -3.81
CA CYS A 84 0.99 12.54 -3.33
C CYS A 84 -0.21 13.06 -2.54
N GLY A 85 -0.88 14.11 -3.04
CA GLY A 85 -2.02 14.71 -2.33
C GLY A 85 -1.72 15.32 -0.96
N GLN A 86 -0.45 15.37 -0.52
CA GLN A 86 -0.02 15.77 0.81
C GLN A 86 1.03 16.88 0.76
N GLY A 87 1.25 17.55 1.88
CA GLY A 87 2.31 18.54 2.05
C GLY A 87 1.76 19.94 2.28
N VAL A 88 2.42 20.95 1.70
CA VAL A 88 2.14 22.35 2.01
C VAL A 88 1.73 23.15 0.78
N LEU A 89 0.54 23.74 0.87
CA LEU A 89 0.03 24.74 -0.06
C LEU A 89 0.25 26.13 0.53
N THR A 90 0.96 26.99 -0.19
CA THR A 90 1.16 28.39 0.19
C THR A 90 0.33 29.29 -0.70
N ARG A 91 -0.58 30.09 -0.13
CA ARG A 91 -1.36 31.10 -0.87
C ARG A 91 -0.77 32.47 -0.62
N THR A 92 -0.46 33.21 -1.69
CA THR A 92 -0.04 34.61 -1.61
C THR A 92 -1.20 35.52 -1.99
N PHE A 93 -1.67 36.30 -1.05
CA PHE A 93 -2.66 37.35 -1.25
C PHE A 93 -1.93 38.63 -1.64
N THR A 94 -2.19 39.14 -2.84
CA THR A 94 -1.67 40.41 -3.33
C THR A 94 -2.81 41.41 -3.42
N VAL A 95 -2.69 42.51 -2.70
CA VAL A 95 -3.67 43.57 -2.61
C VAL A 95 -3.14 44.78 -3.36
N ARG A 96 -3.87 45.26 -4.37
CA ARG A 96 -3.51 46.45 -5.15
C ARG A 96 -4.54 47.56 -4.94
N THR A 97 -4.06 48.72 -4.51
CA THR A 97 -4.88 49.92 -4.31
C THR A 97 -4.97 50.78 -5.56
N SER A 98 -5.93 51.70 -5.59
CA SER A 98 -6.08 52.72 -6.64
C SER A 98 -4.85 53.64 -6.80
N THR A 99 -4.02 53.78 -5.76
CA THR A 99 -2.76 54.53 -5.79
C THR A 99 -1.56 53.73 -6.32
N GLY A 100 -1.76 52.46 -6.70
CA GLY A 100 -0.72 51.59 -7.24
C GLY A 100 0.14 50.88 -6.18
N VAL A 101 -0.13 51.09 -4.89
CA VAL A 101 0.55 50.36 -3.80
C VAL A 101 0.12 48.90 -3.84
N THR A 102 1.11 48.00 -3.70
CA THR A 102 0.87 46.57 -3.56
C THR A 102 1.29 46.10 -2.17
N LEU A 103 0.38 45.40 -1.48
CA LEU A 103 0.67 44.72 -0.22
C LEU A 103 0.54 43.21 -0.45
N SER A 104 1.39 42.42 0.19
CA SER A 104 1.29 40.96 0.12
C SER A 104 1.30 40.29 1.49
N ARG A 105 0.51 39.21 1.61
CA ARG A 105 0.46 38.33 2.77
C ARG A 105 0.40 36.88 2.31
N GLN A 106 1.01 35.99 3.09
CA GLN A 106 1.01 34.55 2.81
C GLN A 106 0.19 33.80 3.86
N GLN A 107 -0.50 32.76 3.39
CA GLN A 107 -1.19 31.77 4.20
C GLN A 107 -0.58 30.40 3.88
N THR A 108 -0.34 29.62 4.92
CA THR A 108 0.13 28.23 4.81
C THR A 108 -1.02 27.30 5.12
N ILE A 109 -1.25 26.33 4.24
CA ILE A 109 -2.27 25.28 4.38
C ILE A 109 -1.55 23.94 4.33
N TRP A 110 -1.75 23.12 5.36
CA TRP A 110 -1.21 21.77 5.43
C TRP A 110 -2.26 20.78 4.93
N ILE A 111 -1.88 19.96 3.97
CA ILE A 111 -2.68 18.85 3.47
C ILE A 111 -2.09 17.58 4.08
N VAL A 112 -2.89 16.94 4.94
CA VAL A 112 -2.49 15.76 5.70
C VAL A 112 -3.39 14.61 5.27
N ASP A 113 -2.77 13.48 4.93
CA ASP A 113 -3.49 12.26 4.65
C ASP A 113 -4.03 11.66 5.95
N CYS A 114 -5.35 11.48 5.98
CA CYS A 114 -6.08 10.94 7.13
C CYS A 114 -6.31 9.43 7.03
N ASP A 115 -5.96 8.82 5.90
CA ASP A 115 -6.17 7.40 5.61
C ASP A 115 -4.95 6.78 4.89
N PRO A 116 -3.73 6.84 5.47
CA PRO A 116 -2.57 6.29 4.78
C PRO A 116 -2.70 4.79 4.61
N PHE A 117 -2.42 4.30 3.39
CA PHE A 117 -2.46 2.89 3.02
C PHE A 117 -1.72 2.03 4.06
N TYR A 118 -2.43 1.06 4.63
CA TYR A 118 -1.96 0.26 5.74
C TYR A 118 -2.09 -1.23 5.46
N VAL A 119 -1.03 -1.96 5.80
CA VAL A 119 -0.99 -3.43 5.77
C VAL A 119 -0.29 -3.90 7.04
N ASN A 120 -0.90 -4.84 7.75
CA ASN A 120 -0.39 -5.46 8.96
C ASN A 120 0.60 -6.58 8.59
N PRO A 121 1.92 -6.38 8.75
CA PRO A 121 2.89 -7.41 8.38
C PRO A 121 2.87 -8.62 9.33
N ALA A 122 2.18 -8.54 10.48
CA ALA A 122 2.06 -9.65 11.43
C ALA A 122 0.88 -10.57 11.13
N ASP A 123 -0.11 -10.10 10.36
CA ASP A 123 -1.29 -10.87 9.96
C ASP A 123 -1.72 -10.45 8.56
N TYR A 124 -1.22 -11.16 7.54
CA TYR A 124 -1.55 -10.90 6.15
C TYR A 124 -3.02 -11.14 5.80
N CYS A 125 -3.83 -11.72 6.69
CA CYS A 125 -5.25 -11.91 6.47
C CYS A 125 -6.11 -11.08 7.42
N ASP A 126 -5.54 -9.98 7.94
CA ASP A 126 -6.24 -9.00 8.76
C ASP A 126 -7.34 -8.32 7.92
N PRO A 127 -8.62 -8.42 8.30
CA PRO A 127 -9.71 -7.78 7.57
C PRO A 127 -9.65 -6.25 7.60
N ASN A 128 -8.79 -5.66 8.44
CA ASN A 128 -8.57 -4.21 8.51
C ASN A 128 -7.44 -3.74 7.59
N ASP A 129 -6.79 -4.65 6.85
CA ASP A 129 -5.78 -4.26 5.86
C ASP A 129 -6.43 -3.64 4.62
N ASP A 130 -5.69 -2.70 4.02
CA ASP A 130 -6.06 -2.08 2.74
C ASP A 130 -5.69 -2.96 1.53
N ILE A 131 -5.26 -4.18 1.79
CA ILE A 131 -4.95 -5.17 0.77
C ILE A 131 -5.49 -6.54 1.14
N GLU A 132 -6.14 -7.20 0.18
CA GLU A 132 -6.46 -8.61 0.24
C GLU A 132 -5.33 -9.39 -0.44
N TRP A 133 -4.50 -10.08 0.35
CA TRP A 133 -3.46 -10.97 -0.20
C TRP A 133 -4.06 -12.24 -0.80
N PRO A 134 -3.45 -12.80 -1.86
CA PRO A 134 -3.91 -14.06 -2.42
C PRO A 134 -3.83 -15.16 -1.36
N THR A 135 -4.74 -16.14 -1.42
CA THR A 135 -4.77 -17.32 -0.54
C THR A 135 -5.19 -17.10 0.93
N CYS A 136 -5.56 -15.89 1.34
CA CYS A 136 -6.22 -15.65 2.63
C CYS A 136 -7.59 -16.35 2.78
N ILE A 137 -8.16 -16.82 1.67
CA ILE A 137 -9.44 -17.56 1.61
C ILE A 137 -9.26 -19.05 1.96
N SER A 138 -8.03 -19.57 1.92
CA SER A 138 -7.70 -20.98 2.19
C SER A 138 -7.42 -21.19 3.68
N ALA A 139 -8.49 -21.40 4.47
CA ALA A 139 -8.43 -21.54 5.92
C ALA A 139 -7.51 -22.67 6.45
N SER A 140 -7.00 -23.56 5.59
CA SER A 140 -6.13 -24.66 5.99
C SER A 140 -4.63 -24.31 5.92
N LEU A 141 -4.18 -23.42 5.03
CA LEU A 141 -2.77 -23.02 4.88
C LEU A 141 -2.68 -21.64 4.17
N PRO A 142 -2.59 -20.51 4.90
CA PRO A 142 -2.33 -19.22 4.27
C PRO A 142 -0.98 -19.25 3.54
N GLY A 143 -0.95 -18.73 2.32
CA GLY A 143 0.25 -18.70 1.48
C GLY A 143 0.58 -20.00 0.78
N ARG A 144 -0.30 -21.03 0.75
CA ARG A 144 -0.03 -22.29 0.03
C ARG A 144 -1.19 -22.71 -0.85
N VAL A 145 -0.89 -23.06 -2.10
CA VAL A 145 -1.87 -23.60 -3.06
C VAL A 145 -1.29 -24.82 -3.76
N GLU A 146 -2.13 -25.83 -3.95
CA GLU A 146 -1.77 -27.02 -4.72
C GLU A 146 -2.59 -27.08 -6.01
N LEU A 147 -1.92 -27.18 -7.14
CA LEU A 147 -2.51 -27.37 -8.46
C LEU A 147 -2.21 -28.79 -8.94
N ASP A 148 -3.11 -29.34 -9.75
CA ASP A 148 -2.98 -30.69 -10.30
C ASP A 148 -2.62 -30.64 -11.79
N GLY A 149 -1.67 -31.50 -12.19
CA GLY A 149 -1.21 -31.66 -13.56
C GLY A 149 -0.01 -30.78 -13.91
N CYS A 150 1.03 -31.38 -14.51
CA CYS A 150 2.31 -30.72 -14.80
C CYS A 150 2.25 -29.56 -15.82
N GLY A 151 1.09 -29.29 -16.41
CA GLY A 151 0.81 -28.14 -17.27
C GLY A 151 -0.15 -27.11 -16.64
N ALA A 152 -0.31 -27.13 -15.31
CA ALA A 152 -1.20 -26.20 -14.62
C ALA A 152 -0.82 -24.73 -14.88
N ASP A 153 -1.84 -23.88 -15.03
CA ASP A 153 -1.66 -22.44 -15.23
C ASP A 153 -1.10 -21.78 -13.96
N LEU A 154 0.12 -21.26 -14.05
CA LEU A 154 0.80 -20.57 -12.95
C LEU A 154 0.52 -19.06 -12.94
N SER A 155 -0.22 -18.52 -13.91
CA SER A 155 -0.52 -17.10 -13.98
C SER A 155 -1.20 -16.60 -12.69
N PRO A 156 -0.88 -15.38 -12.20
CA PRO A 156 -1.68 -14.72 -11.16
C PRO A 156 -3.16 -14.56 -11.51
N ASP A 157 -3.51 -14.68 -12.79
CA ASP A 157 -4.89 -14.64 -13.27
C ASP A 157 -5.66 -15.95 -12.97
N ASN A 158 -4.96 -17.04 -12.64
CA ASN A 158 -5.57 -18.29 -12.25
C ASN A 158 -6.43 -18.07 -10.99
N PRO A 159 -7.74 -18.38 -11.02
CA PRO A 159 -8.65 -18.16 -9.89
C PRO A 159 -8.25 -18.86 -8.59
N ARG A 160 -7.45 -19.93 -8.67
CA ARG A 160 -6.92 -20.66 -7.50
C ARG A 160 -5.69 -19.99 -6.88
N LEU A 161 -4.94 -19.20 -7.66
CA LEU A 161 -3.73 -18.50 -7.23
C LEU A 161 -4.05 -17.07 -6.83
N GLY A 162 -4.71 -16.33 -7.72
CA GLY A 162 -5.05 -14.92 -7.54
C GLY A 162 -3.84 -13.97 -7.49
N ARG A 163 -4.16 -12.70 -7.25
CA ARG A 163 -3.21 -11.60 -7.05
C ARG A 163 -3.67 -10.72 -5.88
N PRO A 164 -2.76 -9.97 -5.25
CA PRO A 164 -3.14 -9.00 -4.23
C PRO A 164 -4.11 -7.95 -4.80
N LYS A 165 -5.10 -7.55 -4.01
CA LYS A 165 -6.08 -6.53 -4.40
C LYS A 165 -6.11 -5.42 -3.38
N VAL A 166 -6.04 -4.18 -3.84
CA VAL A 166 -6.26 -3.01 -2.97
C VAL A 166 -7.75 -2.93 -2.62
N MET A 167 -8.03 -2.73 -1.34
CA MET A 167 -9.36 -2.72 -0.74
C MET A 167 -9.68 -1.34 -0.16
N ASN A 168 -10.88 -1.17 0.43
CA ASN A 168 -11.29 -0.01 1.23
C ASN A 168 -11.18 1.38 0.55
N ASN A 169 -11.05 1.43 -0.78
CA ASN A 169 -10.73 2.65 -1.54
C ASN A 169 -9.39 3.29 -1.10
N ALA A 170 -8.43 2.47 -0.66
CA ALA A 170 -7.13 2.94 -0.23
C ALA A 170 -6.21 3.37 -1.40
N ASP A 171 -6.60 3.08 -2.64
CA ASP A 171 -6.05 3.74 -3.83
C ASP A 171 -6.72 5.11 -4.01
N ASP A 172 -6.31 6.07 -3.20
CA ASP A 172 -6.85 7.43 -3.18
C ASP A 172 -5.83 8.46 -3.70
N ASN A 173 -6.13 9.75 -3.56
CA ASN A 173 -5.24 10.82 -4.04
C ASN A 173 -3.93 10.94 -3.24
N CYS A 174 -3.85 10.27 -2.09
CA CYS A 174 -2.70 10.27 -1.18
C CYS A 174 -1.82 9.03 -1.32
N ALA A 175 -2.27 8.03 -2.08
CA ALA A 175 -1.56 6.77 -2.33
C ALA A 175 -1.04 6.69 -3.77
N LEU A 176 0.06 5.96 -3.96
CA LEU A 176 0.56 5.57 -5.28
C LEU A 176 1.07 4.13 -5.20
N ILE A 177 0.13 3.20 -5.37
CA ILE A 177 0.37 1.77 -5.14
C ILE A 177 0.94 1.09 -6.39
N ALA A 178 2.04 0.36 -6.22
CA ALA A 178 2.61 -0.54 -7.20
C ALA A 178 2.64 -1.97 -6.63
N ILE A 179 2.26 -2.96 -7.45
CA ILE A 179 2.22 -4.37 -7.08
C ILE A 179 2.98 -5.16 -8.14
N GLU A 180 4.02 -5.87 -7.73
CA GLU A 180 4.84 -6.73 -8.59
C GLU A 180 5.01 -8.11 -7.96
N TYR A 181 5.40 -9.10 -8.77
CA TYR A 181 5.75 -10.43 -8.28
C TYR A 181 7.01 -10.96 -8.94
N ASP A 182 7.71 -11.84 -8.23
CA ASP A 182 8.85 -12.61 -8.73
C ASP A 182 8.67 -14.09 -8.37
N ASP A 183 9.01 -14.99 -9.29
CA ASP A 183 8.78 -16.43 -9.18
C ASP A 183 10.09 -17.21 -9.14
N GLU A 184 10.35 -17.89 -8.02
CA GLU A 184 11.42 -18.88 -7.92
C GLU A 184 10.87 -20.29 -8.19
N VAL A 185 11.34 -20.96 -9.24
CA VAL A 185 10.85 -22.28 -9.67
C VAL A 185 11.84 -23.39 -9.29
N PHE A 186 11.35 -24.41 -8.60
CA PHE A 186 12.07 -25.61 -8.18
C PHE A 186 11.49 -26.85 -8.88
N THR A 187 12.31 -27.56 -9.65
CA THR A 187 11.89 -28.72 -10.47
C THR A 187 12.30 -30.08 -9.88
N ILE A 188 13.04 -30.08 -8.77
CA ILE A 188 13.47 -31.30 -8.09
C ILE A 188 12.62 -31.45 -6.82
N GLU A 189 11.40 -31.95 -6.98
CA GLU A 189 10.47 -32.18 -5.87
C GLU A 189 9.87 -33.59 -6.00
N PRO A 190 10.10 -34.51 -5.05
CA PRO A 190 9.39 -35.78 -5.05
C PRO A 190 7.88 -35.52 -4.91
N ASP A 191 7.08 -36.22 -5.71
CA ASP A 191 5.61 -36.12 -5.73
C ASP A 191 5.06 -34.76 -6.20
N ALA A 192 5.82 -34.01 -7.01
CA ALA A 192 5.34 -32.83 -7.72
C ALA A 192 6.12 -32.59 -9.01
N CYS A 193 5.45 -32.00 -10.00
CA CYS A 193 6.06 -31.55 -11.24
C CYS A 193 7.05 -30.41 -10.98
N LEU A 194 6.62 -29.45 -10.15
CA LEU A 194 7.41 -28.31 -9.72
C LEU A 194 6.81 -27.66 -8.49
N LYS A 195 7.61 -26.84 -7.84
CA LYS A 195 7.23 -25.94 -6.75
C LYS A 195 7.65 -24.52 -7.12
N VAL A 196 6.75 -23.56 -6.96
CA VAL A 196 7.03 -22.12 -7.16
C VAL A 196 6.95 -21.42 -5.81
N ILE A 197 7.94 -20.60 -5.50
CA ILE A 197 7.85 -19.59 -4.44
C ILE A 197 7.66 -18.25 -5.14
N ARG A 198 6.43 -17.75 -5.12
CA ARG A 198 6.07 -16.44 -5.65
C ARG A 198 6.17 -15.40 -4.54
N THR A 199 6.99 -14.38 -4.74
CA THR A 199 7.10 -13.24 -3.82
C THR A 199 6.36 -12.05 -4.42
N TRP A 200 5.26 -11.65 -3.78
CA TRP A 200 4.56 -10.41 -4.09
C TRP A 200 5.21 -9.25 -3.34
N THR A 201 5.52 -8.17 -4.05
CA THR A 201 5.99 -6.91 -3.48
C THR A 201 4.95 -5.82 -3.74
N VAL A 202 4.52 -5.16 -2.67
CA VAL A 202 3.60 -4.02 -2.72
C VAL A 202 4.33 -2.80 -2.19
N ILE A 203 4.29 -1.71 -2.94
CA ILE A 203 4.92 -0.44 -2.58
C ILE A 203 3.88 0.67 -2.69
N ASP A 204 3.75 1.48 -1.64
CA ASP A 204 3.12 2.79 -1.73
C ASP A 204 4.22 3.84 -1.87
N TRP A 205 4.40 4.37 -3.07
CA TRP A 205 5.41 5.39 -3.37
C TRP A 205 5.17 6.73 -2.65
N CYS A 206 3.97 6.93 -2.09
CA CYS A 206 3.64 8.11 -1.29
C CYS A 206 4.05 7.99 0.18
N GLN A 207 4.45 6.78 0.61
CA GLN A 207 4.99 6.48 1.93
C GLN A 207 6.43 5.95 1.90
N TYR A 208 6.83 5.30 0.80
CA TYR A 208 8.12 4.66 0.66
C TYR A 208 9.24 5.67 0.38
N ASP A 209 10.22 5.72 1.28
CA ASP A 209 11.48 6.42 1.06
C ASP A 209 12.64 5.55 1.59
N PRO A 210 13.41 4.91 0.70
CA PRO A 210 14.49 4.01 1.10
C PRO A 210 15.64 4.72 1.83
N SER A 211 15.77 6.04 1.66
CA SER A 211 16.78 6.82 2.38
C SER A 211 16.42 7.05 3.85
N ARG A 212 15.14 6.90 4.20
CA ARG A 212 14.61 7.09 5.56
C ARG A 212 14.39 5.75 6.24
N ASN A 213 13.61 4.87 5.60
CA ASN A 213 13.30 3.54 6.10
C ASN A 213 12.86 2.63 4.96
N ILE A 214 13.62 1.56 4.72
CA ILE A 214 13.34 0.58 3.67
C ILE A 214 12.09 -0.28 3.94
N LEU A 215 11.55 -0.27 5.16
CA LEU A 215 10.39 -1.07 5.58
C LEU A 215 9.07 -0.28 5.60
N THR A 216 9.11 1.05 5.52
CA THR A 216 7.88 1.87 5.54
C THR A 216 7.36 2.04 4.12
N GLY A 217 6.07 1.78 3.89
CA GLY A 217 5.48 1.90 2.54
C GLY A 217 5.85 0.75 1.60
N ARG A 218 6.42 -0.35 2.12
CA ARG A 218 6.79 -1.53 1.34
C ARG A 218 6.43 -2.80 2.12
N TRP A 219 5.72 -3.72 1.46
CA TRP A 219 5.26 -4.98 2.04
C TRP A 219 5.58 -6.13 1.09
N GLU A 220 5.91 -7.28 1.67
CA GLU A 220 6.17 -8.52 0.93
C GLU A 220 5.26 -9.64 1.44
N TYR A 221 4.85 -10.50 0.52
CA TYR A 221 4.05 -11.68 0.78
C TYR A 221 4.52 -12.87 -0.05
N GLN A 222 4.75 -14.02 0.60
CA GLN A 222 5.18 -15.24 -0.08
C GLN A 222 4.02 -16.20 -0.30
N GLN A 223 3.82 -16.56 -1.56
CA GLN A 223 2.86 -17.56 -2.01
C GLN A 223 3.62 -18.80 -2.52
N VAL A 224 3.37 -19.95 -1.90
CA VAL A 224 3.94 -21.25 -2.28
C VAL A 224 2.94 -21.99 -3.16
N ILE A 225 3.34 -22.34 -4.37
CA ILE A 225 2.51 -23.08 -5.33
C ILE A 225 3.17 -24.43 -5.56
N LYS A 226 2.47 -25.52 -5.23
CA LYS A 226 2.93 -26.89 -5.53
C LYS A 226 2.10 -27.44 -6.67
N VAL A 227 2.74 -27.85 -7.77
CA VAL A 227 2.07 -28.51 -8.89
C VAL A 227 2.29 -30.00 -8.75
N ARG A 228 1.24 -30.77 -8.47
CA ARG A 228 1.32 -32.22 -8.32
C ARG A 228 1.31 -32.93 -9.67
N ASP A 229 2.13 -33.98 -9.74
CA ASP A 229 1.97 -35.01 -10.74
C ASP A 229 1.01 -36.06 -10.20
N ASN A 230 -0.09 -36.28 -10.90
CA ASN A 230 -1.08 -37.31 -10.56
C ASN A 230 -1.13 -38.41 -11.63
N ASP A 231 -0.22 -38.38 -12.62
CA ASP A 231 -0.14 -39.41 -13.64
C ASP A 231 0.66 -40.60 -13.07
N ASP A 232 0.01 -41.76 -12.99
CA ASP A 232 0.66 -42.99 -12.51
C ASP A 232 1.80 -43.40 -13.47
N PRO A 233 2.94 -43.88 -12.96
CA PRO A 233 4.00 -44.39 -13.82
C PRO A 233 3.53 -45.62 -14.58
N VAL A 234 3.53 -45.53 -15.91
CA VAL A 234 3.27 -46.69 -16.78
C VAL A 234 4.54 -47.52 -16.87
N VAL A 235 4.60 -48.61 -16.09
CA VAL A 235 5.67 -49.59 -16.18
C VAL A 235 5.36 -50.55 -17.33
N ASP A 236 5.97 -50.31 -18.49
CA ASP A 236 5.93 -51.27 -19.60
C ASP A 236 7.05 -52.31 -19.43
N CYS A 237 6.68 -53.50 -18.95
CA CYS A 237 7.58 -54.64 -18.91
C CYS A 237 7.59 -55.33 -20.27
N SER A 238 8.48 -54.90 -21.16
CA SER A 238 8.82 -55.71 -22.33
C SER A 238 9.67 -56.90 -21.89
N MET A 239 9.02 -58.07 -21.76
CA MET A 239 9.75 -59.32 -21.67
C MET A 239 10.34 -59.59 -23.06
N SER A 240 11.66 -59.54 -23.19
CA SER A 240 12.33 -60.16 -24.34
C SER A 240 12.00 -61.64 -24.37
N ASP A 241 11.81 -62.22 -25.56
CA ASP A 241 11.63 -63.66 -25.72
C ASP A 241 12.68 -64.40 -24.91
N CYS A 242 12.24 -65.30 -24.02
CA CYS A 242 13.14 -66.20 -23.33
C CYS A 242 13.92 -66.98 -24.38
N GLU A 243 15.24 -66.81 -24.47
CA GLU A 243 16.05 -67.73 -25.26
C GLU A 243 15.86 -69.15 -24.68
N PRO A 244 15.42 -70.12 -25.47
CA PRO A 244 15.32 -71.49 -24.99
C PRO A 244 16.71 -71.96 -24.57
N ALA A 245 16.79 -72.56 -23.39
CA ALA A 245 18.01 -73.17 -22.89
C ALA A 245 18.58 -74.12 -23.96
N THR A 246 19.80 -73.81 -24.44
CA THR A 246 20.41 -74.56 -25.53
C THR A 246 21.20 -75.71 -24.92
N LYS A 247 20.73 -76.94 -25.15
CA LYS A 247 21.33 -78.15 -24.60
C LYS A 247 22.79 -78.28 -25.01
N ASP A 248 23.68 -78.35 -24.02
CA ASP A 248 25.10 -78.59 -24.24
C ASP A 248 25.28 -79.98 -24.88
N PRO A 249 25.86 -80.06 -26.10
CA PRO A 249 25.98 -81.32 -26.84
C PRO A 249 27.01 -82.30 -26.25
N LEU A 250 27.88 -81.86 -25.34
CA LEU A 250 28.86 -82.69 -24.65
C LEU A 250 28.32 -83.24 -23.32
N THR A 251 27.62 -82.41 -22.56
CA THR A 251 27.16 -82.79 -21.20
C THR A 251 25.70 -83.24 -21.17
N GLY A 252 24.90 -82.87 -22.18
CA GLY A 252 23.50 -83.27 -22.30
C GLY A 252 22.57 -82.55 -21.33
N ILE A 253 22.99 -81.43 -20.75
CA ILE A 253 22.19 -80.59 -19.83
C ILE A 253 21.73 -79.35 -20.60
N CYS A 254 20.47 -78.92 -20.39
CA CYS A 254 19.92 -77.69 -20.95
C CYS A 254 20.47 -76.45 -20.26
#